data_AF-A0A4Q0YW79-F1
#
_entry.id   AF-A0A4Q0YW79-F1
#
_cell.length_a   1.000
_cell.length_b   1.000
_cell.length_c   1.000
_cell.angle_alpha   90.00
_cell.angle_beta   90.00
_cell.angle_gamma   90.00
#
_symmetry.space_group_name_H-M   'P 1'
#
loop_
_entity.id
_entity.type
_entity.pdbx_description
1 polymer ?
#
loop_
_entity_poly.entity_id
_entity_poly.type
_entity_poly.pdbx_seq_one_letter_code
_entity_poly.pdbx_strand_id
1 'polypeptide(L)'
;LLYSAKLHKEIADDIVAIDQAMKWGFGWEQGPFEVWDAIGVEKSVQKMEENGVVVPTWVKEMLEKGFTTFYKHDNGDSYYYDNGEYKLIERNKKAISLKQLKAKNGVLKKNSGASLIDLGDGILCLEFHSKSNAIGMDITQMINY
;
A
#
# COMPACT_ATOMS: atom_id res chain seq x y z
N LEU A 1 -10.80 -11.68 7.88
CA LEU A 1 -10.44 -10.58 8.81
C LEU A 1 -10.07 -11.14 10.18
N LEU A 2 -11.05 -11.50 11.02
CA LEU A 2 -10.78 -12.02 12.38
C LEU A 2 -9.95 -13.30 12.41
N TYR A 3 -10.20 -14.22 11.47
CA TYR A 3 -9.42 -15.45 11.35
C TYR A 3 -7.94 -15.14 11.07
N SER A 4 -7.67 -14.26 10.11
CA SER A 4 -6.32 -13.80 9.77
C SER A 4 -5.63 -13.13 10.96
N ALA A 5 -6.36 -12.35 11.77
CA ALA A 5 -5.81 -11.71 12.97
C ALA A 5 -5.63 -12.66 14.15
N LYS A 6 -6.38 -13.76 14.24
CA LYS A 6 -6.15 -14.82 15.23
C LYS A 6 -4.87 -15.60 14.93
N LEU A 7 -4.60 -15.83 13.65
CA LEU A 7 -3.42 -16.55 13.18
C LEU A 7 -2.16 -15.68 13.09
N HIS A 8 -2.28 -14.38 13.33
CA HIS A 8 -1.13 -13.47 13.38
C HIS A 8 -0.13 -13.94 14.46
N LYS A 9 1.14 -14.09 14.08
CA LYS A 9 2.24 -14.69 14.88
C LYS A 9 2.13 -16.18 15.19
N GLU A 10 1.06 -16.84 14.74
CA GLU A 10 0.96 -18.30 14.75
C GLU A 10 1.44 -18.89 13.40
N ILE A 11 1.04 -18.29 12.28
CA ILE A 11 1.37 -18.78 10.93
C ILE A 11 2.31 -17.87 10.14
N ALA A 12 2.48 -16.62 10.60
CA ALA A 12 3.27 -15.61 9.92
C ALA A 12 3.75 -14.56 10.91
N ASP A 13 5.00 -14.11 10.74
CA ASP A 13 5.68 -13.17 11.64
C ASP A 13 5.07 -11.77 11.60
N ASP A 14 4.53 -11.35 10.45
CA ASP A 14 3.94 -10.04 10.24
C ASP A 14 2.65 -10.08 9.40
N ILE A 15 1.88 -8.98 9.47
CA ILE A 15 0.61 -8.84 8.73
C ILE A 15 0.82 -8.72 7.22
N VAL A 16 1.99 -8.23 6.79
CA VAL A 16 2.33 -8.01 5.38
C VAL A 16 2.47 -9.35 4.68
N ALA A 17 3.12 -10.32 5.31
CA ALA A 17 3.28 -11.68 4.81
C ALA A 17 1.93 -12.37 4.60
N ILE A 18 0.98 -12.19 5.53
CA ILE A 18 -0.38 -12.74 5.40
C ILE A 18 -1.09 -12.10 4.19
N ASP A 19 -1.03 -10.77 4.06
CA ASP A 19 -1.66 -10.07 2.95
C ASP A 19 -1.02 -10.44 1.60
N GLN A 20 0.31 -10.50 1.53
CA GLN A 20 1.03 -10.90 0.32
C GLN A 20 0.71 -12.35 -0.07
N ALA A 21 0.62 -13.27 0.89
CA ALA A 21 0.25 -14.66 0.62
C ALA A 21 -1.15 -14.76 -0.01
N MET A 22 -2.11 -13.95 0.44
CA MET A 22 -3.44 -13.91 -0.15
C MET A 22 -3.43 -13.28 -1.55
N LYS A 23 -2.68 -12.19 -1.74
CA LYS A 23 -2.59 -11.48 -3.03
C LYS A 23 -1.89 -12.32 -4.09
N TRP A 24 -0.73 -12.90 -3.76
CA TRP A 24 0.08 -13.66 -4.71
C TRP A 24 -0.36 -15.12 -4.84
N GLY A 25 -0.83 -15.74 -3.75
CA GLY A 25 -1.24 -17.14 -3.75
C GLY A 25 -2.66 -17.34 -4.28
N PHE A 26 -3.59 -16.43 -3.97
CA PHE A 26 -5.01 -16.57 -4.29
C PHE A 26 -5.55 -15.47 -5.23
N GLY A 27 -4.68 -14.57 -5.72
CA GLY A 27 -5.05 -13.55 -6.70
C GLY A 27 -5.94 -12.44 -6.15
N TRP A 28 -5.94 -12.21 -4.83
CA TRP A 28 -6.73 -11.14 -4.23
C TRP A 28 -6.14 -9.78 -4.59
N GLU A 29 -7.00 -8.77 -4.85
CA GLU A 29 -6.53 -7.40 -5.08
C GLU A 29 -5.99 -6.76 -3.79
N GLN A 30 -6.66 -7.03 -2.68
CA GLN A 30 -6.31 -6.54 -1.34
C GLN A 30 -6.22 -7.69 -0.36
N GLY A 31 -5.20 -7.67 0.51
CA GLY A 31 -5.08 -8.64 1.59
C GLY A 31 -6.11 -8.42 2.70
N PRO A 32 -6.36 -9.41 3.58
CA PRO A 32 -7.30 -9.25 4.68
C PRO A 32 -7.06 -8.01 5.55
N PHE A 33 -5.82 -7.63 5.88
CA PHE A 33 -5.57 -6.44 6.70
C PHE A 33 -5.77 -5.15 5.90
N GLU A 34 -5.36 -5.12 4.63
CA GLU A 34 -5.67 -4.02 3.70
C GLU A 34 -7.19 -3.79 3.56
N VAL A 35 -7.97 -4.87 3.43
CA VAL A 35 -9.45 -4.80 3.37
C VAL A 35 -10.02 -4.30 4.70
N TRP A 36 -9.46 -4.73 5.83
CA TRP A 36 -9.91 -4.26 7.13
C TRP A 36 -9.68 -2.75 7.30
N ASP A 37 -8.53 -2.25 6.87
CA ASP A 37 -8.25 -0.81 6.85
C ASP A 37 -9.22 -0.04 5.94
N ALA A 38 -9.56 -0.60 4.78
CA ALA A 38 -10.52 0.03 3.86
C ALA A 38 -11.94 0.14 4.46
N ILE A 39 -12.34 -0.83 5.30
CA ILE A 39 -13.62 -0.77 6.04
C ILE A 39 -13.54 0.19 7.23
N GLY A 40 -12.35 0.33 7.82
CA GLY A 40 -12.09 1.05 9.05
C GLY A 40 -12.06 0.11 10.25
N VAL A 41 -10.92 0.05 10.94
CA VAL A 41 -10.69 -0.91 12.03
C VAL A 41 -11.64 -0.67 13.21
N GLU A 42 -11.76 0.56 13.68
CA GLU A 42 -12.63 0.94 14.81
C GLU A 42 -14.09 0.54 14.59
N LYS A 43 -14.65 0.94 13.43
CA LYS A 43 -16.03 0.61 13.04
C LYS A 43 -16.27 -0.88 12.97
N SER A 44 -15.29 -1.60 12.44
CA SER A 44 -15.36 -3.06 12.32
C SER A 44 -15.31 -3.73 13.69
N VAL A 45 -14.44 -3.28 14.60
CA VAL A 45 -14.33 -3.82 15.97
C VAL A 45 -15.62 -3.57 16.74
N GLN A 46 -16.16 -2.35 16.72
CA GLN A 46 -17.43 -2.03 17.37
C GLN A 46 -18.57 -2.94 16.88
N LYS A 47 -18.71 -3.08 15.56
CA LYS A 47 -19.75 -3.93 14.98
C LYS A 47 -19.54 -5.41 15.32
N MET A 48 -18.30 -5.89 15.39
CA MET A 48 -18.01 -7.27 15.80
C MET A 48 -18.41 -7.52 17.24
N GLU A 49 -18.14 -6.58 18.15
CA GLU A 49 -18.53 -6.69 19.57
C GLU A 49 -20.05 -6.65 19.75
N GLU A 50 -20.76 -5.77 19.02
CA GLU A 50 -22.23 -5.72 19.01
C GLU A 50 -22.86 -7.05 18.56
N ASN A 51 -22.19 -7.78 17.65
CA ASN A 51 -22.62 -9.09 17.17
C ASN A 51 -22.13 -10.26 18.04
N GLY A 52 -21.53 -9.98 19.20
CA GLY A 52 -21.02 -11.01 20.13
C GLY A 52 -19.78 -11.75 19.64
N VAL A 53 -19.06 -11.20 18.65
CA VAL A 53 -17.87 -11.81 18.08
C VAL A 53 -16.62 -11.34 18.82
N VAL A 54 -15.81 -12.30 19.29
CA VAL A 54 -14.58 -11.99 20.04
C VAL A 54 -13.45 -11.53 19.10
N VAL A 55 -13.06 -10.26 19.25
CA VAL A 55 -11.92 -9.64 18.57
C VAL A 55 -10.61 -9.96 19.31
N PRO A 56 -9.50 -10.28 18.61
CA PRO A 56 -8.19 -10.52 19.22
C PRO A 56 -7.69 -9.34 20.08
N THR A 57 -7.07 -9.66 21.23
CA THR A 57 -6.62 -8.66 22.22
C THR A 57 -5.66 -7.64 21.63
N TRP A 58 -4.70 -8.08 20.80
CA TRP A 58 -3.69 -7.21 20.20
C TRP A 58 -4.30 -6.11 19.30
N VAL A 59 -5.45 -6.37 18.66
CA VAL A 59 -6.17 -5.37 17.84
C VAL A 59 -6.85 -4.33 18.74
N LYS A 60 -7.37 -4.75 19.91
CA LYS A 60 -7.92 -3.81 20.88
C LYS A 60 -6.83 -2.92 21.48
N GLU A 61 -5.71 -3.53 21.89
CA GLU A 61 -4.54 -2.79 22.38
C GLU A 61 -3.98 -1.81 21.34
N MET A 62 -4.01 -2.19 20.06
CA MET A 62 -3.64 -1.31 18.95
C MET A 62 -4.52 -0.05 18.93
N LEU A 63 -5.85 -0.22 18.99
CA LEU A 63 -6.81 0.88 19.02
C LEU A 63 -6.66 1.74 20.29
N GLU A 64 -6.47 1.12 21.46
CA GLU A 64 -6.27 1.83 22.73
C GLU A 64 -5.00 2.68 22.74
N LYS A 65 -3.95 2.23 22.04
CA LYS A 65 -2.71 3.00 21.82
C LYS A 65 -2.86 4.12 20.79
N GLY A 66 -4.03 4.29 20.19
CA GLY A 66 -4.33 5.32 19.19
C GLY A 66 -3.98 4.96 17.75
N PHE A 67 -3.63 3.69 17.48
CA PHE A 67 -3.39 3.21 16.12
C PHE A 67 -4.69 2.74 15.49
N THR A 68 -5.25 3.54 14.58
CA THR A 68 -6.57 3.28 13.97
C THR A 68 -6.51 2.52 12.63
N THR A 69 -5.30 2.28 12.12
CA THR A 69 -5.04 1.60 10.84
C THR A 69 -3.87 0.63 10.97
N PHE A 70 -3.93 -0.49 10.26
CA PHE A 70 -2.83 -1.45 10.16
C PHE A 70 -1.72 -0.94 9.24
N TYR A 71 -2.06 -0.19 8.19
CA TYR A 71 -1.12 0.35 7.22
C TYR A 71 -1.14 1.87 7.22
N LYS A 72 0.06 2.46 7.21
CA LYS A 72 0.26 3.91 7.06
C LYS A 72 1.06 4.21 5.81
N HIS A 73 0.68 5.25 5.08
CA HIS A 73 1.41 5.72 3.90
C HIS A 73 1.94 7.12 4.18
N ASP A 74 3.26 7.31 4.06
CA ASP A 74 3.91 8.59 4.30
C ASP A 74 5.02 8.82 3.26
N ASN A 75 4.97 9.95 2.55
CA ASN A 75 5.96 10.34 1.54
C ASN A 75 6.35 9.21 0.56
N GLY A 76 5.36 8.49 0.06
CA GLY A 76 5.56 7.36 -0.85
C GLY A 76 5.96 6.05 -0.17
N ASP A 77 6.48 6.06 1.05
CA ASP A 77 6.76 4.85 1.80
C ASP A 77 5.49 4.28 2.44
N SER A 78 5.43 2.95 2.52
CA SER A 78 4.35 2.23 3.18
C SER A 78 4.89 1.61 4.46
N TYR A 79 4.15 1.76 5.53
CA TYR A 79 4.44 1.22 6.85
C TYR A 79 3.31 0.30 7.29
N TYR A 80 3.62 -0.67 8.12
CA TYR A 80 2.67 -1.61 8.71
C TYR A 80 2.82 -1.62 10.23
N TYR A 81 1.71 -1.85 10.93
CA TYR A 81 1.72 -1.95 12.39
C TYR A 81 2.32 -3.28 12.84
N ASP A 82 3.28 -3.23 13.74
CA ASP A 82 3.77 -4.39 14.49
C ASP A 82 4.07 -3.99 15.93
N ASN A 83 3.41 -4.66 16.88
CA ASN A 83 3.67 -4.58 18.31
C ASN A 83 3.77 -3.16 18.94
N GLY A 84 2.95 -2.21 18.49
CA GLY A 84 2.90 -0.85 19.06
C GLY A 84 3.72 0.18 18.29
N GLU A 85 4.32 -0.18 17.15
CA GLU A 85 5.03 0.73 16.26
C GLU A 85 4.68 0.48 14.80
N TYR A 86 4.89 1.49 13.95
CA TYR A 86 4.80 1.35 12.49
C TYR A 86 6.18 1.04 11.92
N LYS A 87 6.35 -0.15 11.33
CA LYS A 87 7.57 -0.58 10.66
C LYS A 87 7.48 -0.33 9.16
N LEU A 88 8.61 0.04 8.57
CA LEU A 88 8.70 0.25 7.12
C LEU A 88 8.52 -1.09 6.39
N ILE A 89 7.66 -1.12 5.38
CA ILE A 89 7.58 -2.28 4.47
C ILE A 89 8.81 -2.28 3.59
N GLU A 90 9.74 -3.20 3.87
CA GLU A 90 10.93 -3.36 3.04
C GLU A 90 10.53 -3.78 1.62
N ARG A 91 11.05 -3.05 0.65
CA ARG A 91 10.91 -3.37 -0.77
C ARG A 91 12.27 -3.65 -1.35
N ASN A 92 12.28 -4.49 -2.39
CA ASN A 92 13.49 -4.74 -3.14
C ASN A 92 14.02 -3.42 -3.71
N LYS A 93 15.24 -3.03 -3.32
CA LYS A 93 15.89 -1.80 -3.80
C LYS A 93 16.08 -1.77 -5.32
N LYS A 94 16.06 -2.93 -5.98
CA LYS A 94 16.12 -3.06 -7.45
C LYS A 94 14.76 -2.86 -8.13
N ALA A 95 13.66 -2.86 -7.39
CA ALA A 95 12.32 -2.63 -7.92
C ALA A 95 11.97 -1.14 -7.84
N ILE A 96 11.77 -0.51 -8.99
CA ILE A 96 11.41 0.91 -9.07
C ILE A 96 9.89 1.05 -9.00
N SER A 97 9.41 1.87 -8.06
CA SER A 97 7.99 2.27 -8.01
C SER A 97 7.82 3.71 -8.48
N LEU A 98 7.28 3.87 -9.69
CA LEU A 98 6.99 5.20 -10.25
C LEU A 98 6.01 5.99 -9.38
N LYS A 99 5.05 5.32 -8.73
CA LYS A 99 4.11 5.96 -7.80
C LYS A 99 4.83 6.58 -6.60
N GLN A 100 5.82 5.89 -6.03
CA GLN A 100 6.60 6.42 -4.90
C GLN A 100 7.51 7.57 -5.34
N LEU A 101 8.21 7.41 -6.47
CA LEU A 101 9.07 8.46 -7.01
C LEU A 101 8.28 9.75 -7.28
N LYS A 102 7.08 9.63 -7.85
CA LYS A 102 6.17 10.77 -8.03
C LYS A 102 5.73 11.39 -6.70
N ALA A 103 5.52 10.59 -5.66
CA ALA A 103 5.16 11.09 -4.34
C ALA A 103 6.32 11.78 -3.61
N LYS A 104 7.56 11.30 -3.78
CA LYS A 104 8.77 11.84 -3.14
C LYS A 104 9.35 13.04 -3.88
N ASN A 105 9.54 12.90 -5.19
CA ASN A 105 10.30 13.85 -6.01
C ASN A 105 9.38 14.70 -6.90
N GLY A 106 8.09 14.40 -6.94
CA GLY A 106 7.16 15.03 -7.86
C GLY A 106 7.28 14.52 -9.30
N VAL A 107 6.63 15.22 -10.21
CA VAL A 107 6.70 14.97 -11.66
C VAL A 107 7.34 16.19 -12.30
N LEU A 108 8.43 16.01 -13.04
CA LEU A 108 9.13 17.11 -13.70
C LEU A 108 8.25 17.78 -14.75
N LYS A 109 7.52 16.98 -15.53
CA LYS A 109 6.58 17.45 -16.55
C LYS A 109 5.52 16.41 -16.84
N LYS A 110 4.29 16.85 -17.12
CA LYS A 110 3.19 15.95 -17.50
C LYS A 110 2.30 16.57 -18.57
N ASN A 111 1.69 15.71 -19.38
CA ASN A 111 0.55 16.04 -20.23
C ASN A 111 -0.49 14.91 -20.14
N SER A 112 -1.45 14.87 -21.07
CA SER A 112 -2.52 13.88 -21.11
C SER A 112 -2.06 12.45 -21.43
N GLY A 113 -0.85 12.27 -21.98
CA GLY A 113 -0.37 10.97 -22.45
C GLY A 113 0.88 10.44 -21.76
N ALA A 114 1.66 11.32 -21.14
CA ALA A 114 2.91 10.93 -20.49
C ALA A 114 3.30 11.82 -19.30
N SER A 115 4.21 11.28 -18.49
CA SER A 115 4.83 11.97 -17.36
C SER A 115 6.33 11.71 -17.31
N LEU A 116 7.11 12.78 -17.17
CA LEU A 116 8.55 12.76 -17.05
C LEU A 116 8.94 12.80 -15.57
N ILE A 117 9.66 11.78 -15.11
CA ILE A 117 9.98 11.53 -13.71
C ILE A 117 11.50 11.36 -13.60
N ASP A 118 12.10 11.96 -12.59
CA ASP A 118 13.52 11.75 -12.27
C ASP A 118 13.72 10.43 -11.50
N LEU A 119 14.56 9.53 -12.02
CA LEU A 119 14.93 8.29 -11.35
C LEU A 119 16.18 8.45 -10.47
N GLY A 120 16.87 9.59 -10.54
CA GLY A 120 18.19 9.79 -9.97
C GLY A 120 19.30 9.45 -10.95
N ASP A 121 20.56 9.67 -10.54
CA ASP A 121 21.77 9.36 -11.30
C ASP A 121 21.83 9.93 -12.73
N GLY A 122 21.12 11.05 -12.97
CA GLY A 122 21.02 11.66 -14.29
C GLY A 122 20.12 10.90 -15.26
N ILE A 123 19.28 9.98 -14.78
CA ILE A 123 18.38 9.16 -15.58
C ILE A 123 16.94 9.67 -15.44
N LEU A 124 16.29 9.96 -16.57
CA LEU A 124 14.88 10.31 -16.62
C LEU A 124 14.02 9.13 -17.12
N CYS A 125 12.85 8.97 -16.52
CA CYS A 125 11.82 8.04 -16.94
C CYS A 125 10.65 8.79 -17.59
N LEU A 126 10.28 8.39 -18.80
CA LEU A 126 9.06 8.83 -19.46
C LEU A 126 7.98 7.74 -19.31
N GLU A 127 7.05 7.95 -18.39
CA GLU A 127 5.91 7.06 -18.13
C GLU A 127 4.77 7.36 -19.11
N PHE A 128 4.32 6.35 -19.85
CA PHE A 128 3.16 6.46 -20.74
C PHE A 128 1.88 6.05 -20.00
N HIS A 129 0.84 6.85 -20.15
CA HIS A 129 -0.48 6.61 -19.55
C HIS A 129 -1.64 7.09 -20.45
N SER A 130 -1.37 7.25 -21.75
CA SER A 130 -2.39 7.55 -22.75
C SER A 130 -3.46 6.45 -22.80
N LYS A 131 -4.64 6.80 -23.32
CA LYS A 131 -5.74 5.84 -23.47
C LYS A 131 -5.28 4.63 -24.29
N SER A 132 -5.45 3.45 -23.71
CA SER A 132 -5.00 2.17 -24.30
C SER A 132 -3.50 2.10 -24.61
N ASN A 133 -2.67 2.91 -23.94
CA ASN A 133 -1.22 3.04 -24.19
C ASN A 133 -0.88 3.38 -25.65
N ALA A 134 -1.76 4.10 -26.34
CA ALA A 134 -1.53 4.52 -27.73
C ALA A 134 -0.44 5.59 -27.82
N ILE A 135 0.49 5.44 -28.78
CA ILE A 135 1.53 6.43 -29.06
C ILE A 135 0.93 7.54 -29.93
N GLY A 136 0.48 8.61 -29.29
CA GLY A 136 -0.11 9.77 -29.93
C GLY A 136 0.79 11.00 -29.96
N MET A 137 0.22 12.11 -30.41
CA MET A 137 0.92 13.39 -30.53
C MET A 137 1.37 13.92 -29.15
N ASP A 138 0.57 13.66 -28.12
CA ASP A 138 0.87 13.90 -26.71
C ASP A 138 2.18 13.23 -26.26
N ILE A 139 2.41 11.98 -26.61
CA ILE A 139 3.65 11.28 -26.26
C ILE A 139 4.82 11.82 -27.09
N THR A 140 4.65 12.03 -28.40
CA THR A 140 5.73 12.56 -29.25
C THR A 140 6.19 13.96 -28.84
N GLN A 141 5.30 14.82 -28.34
CA GLN A 141 5.65 16.14 -27.80
C GLN A 141 6.52 16.04 -26.55
N MET A 142 6.34 14.98 -25.74
CA MET A 142 7.14 14.76 -24.54
C MET A 142 8.51 14.16 -24.85
N ILE A 143 8.63 13.37 -25.93
CA ILE A 143 9.92 12.83 -26.40
C ILE A 143 10.82 13.93 -26.97
N ASN A 144 10.23 14.90 -27.68
CA ASN A 144 10.95 16.02 -28.32
C ASN A 144 11.16 17.22 -27.37
N TYR A 145 10.94 17.03 -26.08
CA TYR A 145 11.19 18.06 -25.06
C TYR A 145 12.67 18.07 -24.69
#